data_AF-A0A654ABF8-F1
#
_entry.id   AF-A0A654ABF8-F1
#
_cell.length_a   1.000
_cell.length_b   1.000
_cell.length_c   1.000
_cell.angle_alpha   90.00
_cell.angle_beta   90.00
_cell.angle_gamma   90.00
#
_symmetry.space_group_name_H-M   'P 1'
#
loop_
_entity.id
_entity.type
_entity.pdbx_description
1 polymer ?
#
loop_
_entity_poly.entity_id
_entity_poly.type
_entity_poly.pdbx_seq_one_letter_code
_entity_poly.pdbx_strand_id
1 'polypeptide(L)'
;MPQVDQPSRPDWETLNAFADGELTPAAQRAMAERLASSPETAETLRGIIRLKQELQALPADDAPPPPSFWASPRSGWRRVAAIAAVLLVTAAVALAPMLLRQDASESFLAASLAAHEQFATTSPQPVVTIAPAAAGPVTTELARLGLQPVWQATSTAGQVRVGFVGLRGCRLSLHVSPHAEPALPSDQSARTLAGWNAGGHGYLLIATEMPPARFEMVASFLKALTSEPADKVAPLRSALLDDWRSAQPCLA
;
A
#
# COMPACT_ATOMS: atom_id res chain seq x y z
N MET A 1 19.70 -36.96 -16.65
CA MET A 1 18.80 -36.17 -17.52
C MET A 1 19.32 -34.75 -17.52
N PRO A 2 19.71 -34.16 -18.66
CA PRO A 2 20.20 -32.79 -18.71
C PRO A 2 19.03 -31.82 -18.56
N GLN A 3 19.21 -30.84 -17.69
CA GLN A 3 18.26 -29.78 -17.38
C GLN A 3 18.22 -28.82 -18.57
N VAL A 4 17.05 -28.66 -19.17
CA VAL A 4 16.80 -27.73 -20.28
C VAL A 4 16.74 -26.32 -19.69
N ASP A 5 17.77 -25.51 -19.94
CA ASP A 5 17.76 -24.07 -19.67
C ASP A 5 16.65 -23.43 -20.52
N GLN A 6 15.55 -23.01 -19.88
CA GLN A 6 14.62 -22.08 -20.51
C GLN A 6 15.32 -20.72 -20.63
N PRO A 7 15.27 -20.05 -21.80
CA PRO A 7 15.87 -18.73 -21.93
C PRO A 7 15.13 -17.74 -21.04
N SER A 8 15.76 -17.38 -19.92
CA SER A 8 15.27 -16.37 -19.00
C SER A 8 15.07 -15.05 -19.75
N ARG A 9 13.85 -14.53 -19.75
CA ARG A 9 13.52 -13.19 -20.26
C ARG A 9 14.52 -12.19 -19.65
N PRO A 10 15.14 -11.30 -20.45
CA PRO A 10 16.06 -10.32 -19.90
C PRO A 10 15.32 -9.44 -18.89
N ASP A 11 15.96 -9.23 -17.75
CA ASP A 11 15.43 -8.37 -16.69
C ASP A 11 15.25 -6.94 -17.21
N TRP A 12 14.21 -6.26 -16.71
CA TRP A 12 13.84 -4.90 -17.10
C TRP A 12 15.01 -3.93 -16.98
N GLU A 13 15.80 -4.06 -15.92
CA GLU A 13 17.00 -3.26 -15.67
C GLU A 13 18.03 -3.40 -16.80
N THR A 14 18.22 -4.61 -17.34
CA THR A 14 19.18 -4.85 -18.42
C THR A 14 18.70 -4.27 -19.76
N LEU A 15 17.39 -4.31 -20.04
CA LEU A 15 16.82 -3.68 -21.23
C LEU A 15 16.88 -2.15 -21.14
N ASN A 16 16.68 -1.60 -19.96
CA ASN A 16 16.79 -0.16 -19.73
C ASN A 16 18.23 0.32 -19.90
N ALA A 17 19.20 -0.39 -19.31
CA ALA A 17 20.63 -0.12 -19.48
C ALA A 17 21.10 -0.28 -20.94
N PHE A 18 20.51 -1.21 -21.70
CA PHE A 18 20.74 -1.31 -23.15
C PHE A 18 20.21 -0.08 -23.89
N ALA A 19 19.01 0.40 -23.56
CA ALA A 19 18.42 1.61 -24.15
C ALA A 19 19.22 2.88 -23.83
N ASP A 20 19.87 2.95 -22.65
CA ASP A 20 20.75 4.06 -22.25
C ASP A 20 22.19 3.92 -22.74
N GLY A 21 22.55 2.80 -23.37
CA GLY A 21 23.91 2.53 -23.84
C GLY A 21 24.92 2.22 -22.73
N GLU A 22 24.45 1.96 -21.51
CA GLU A 22 25.29 1.73 -20.32
C GLU A 22 25.83 0.29 -20.22
N LEU A 23 25.35 -0.62 -21.07
CA LEU A 23 25.89 -1.98 -21.13
C LEU A 23 27.31 -2.01 -21.71
N THR A 24 28.12 -2.94 -21.22
CA THR A 24 29.45 -3.22 -21.78
C THR A 24 29.35 -3.63 -23.26
N PRO A 25 30.40 -3.41 -24.09
CA PRO A 25 30.33 -3.75 -25.52
C PRO A 25 30.04 -5.22 -25.82
N ALA A 26 30.45 -6.14 -24.94
CA ALA A 26 30.11 -7.56 -25.06
C ALA A 26 28.61 -7.82 -24.76
N ALA A 27 28.08 -7.18 -23.71
CA ALA A 27 26.68 -7.29 -23.33
C ALA A 27 25.72 -6.61 -24.34
N GLN A 28 26.14 -5.51 -24.96
CA GLN A 28 25.37 -4.87 -26.04
C GLN A 28 25.20 -5.80 -27.25
N ARG A 29 26.27 -6.49 -27.68
CA ARG A 29 26.18 -7.43 -28.81
C ARG A 29 25.26 -8.62 -28.49
N ALA A 30 25.41 -9.20 -27.30
CA ALA A 30 24.56 -10.30 -26.85
C ALA A 30 23.08 -9.89 -26.75
N MET A 31 22.79 -8.67 -26.31
CA MET A 31 21.43 -8.15 -26.26
C MET A 31 20.88 -7.87 -27.67
N ALA A 32 21.69 -7.32 -28.58
CA ALA A 32 21.29 -7.08 -29.97
C ALA A 32 20.93 -8.38 -30.71
N GLU A 33 21.72 -9.44 -30.53
CA GLU A 33 21.44 -10.78 -31.07
C GLU A 33 20.13 -11.35 -30.49
N ARG A 34 19.90 -11.15 -29.18
CA ARG A 34 18.67 -11.59 -28.51
C ARG A 34 17.44 -10.84 -29.01
N LEU A 35 17.53 -9.53 -29.20
CA LEU A 35 16.47 -8.70 -29.76
C LEU A 35 16.09 -9.11 -31.19
N ALA A 36 17.07 -9.54 -31.99
CA ALA A 36 16.82 -10.08 -33.33
C ALA A 36 16.05 -11.42 -33.30
N SER A 37 16.21 -12.21 -32.23
CA SER A 37 15.60 -13.53 -32.08
C SER A 37 14.29 -13.54 -31.27
N SER A 38 13.93 -12.45 -30.58
CA SER A 38 12.78 -12.40 -29.66
C SER A 38 11.92 -11.15 -29.91
N PRO A 39 10.79 -11.29 -30.64
CA PRO A 39 9.85 -10.21 -30.90
C PRO A 39 9.30 -9.56 -29.62
N GLU A 40 9.01 -10.37 -28.60
CA GLU A 40 8.50 -9.92 -27.29
C GLU A 40 9.50 -9.01 -26.55
N THR A 41 10.78 -9.37 -26.59
CA THR A 41 11.86 -8.56 -25.99
C THR A 41 12.00 -7.23 -26.74
N ALA A 42 11.88 -7.26 -28.08
CA ALA A 42 11.91 -6.07 -28.92
C ALA A 42 10.69 -5.15 -28.70
N GLU A 43 9.52 -5.69 -28.40
CA GLU A 43 8.33 -4.91 -28.01
C GLU A 43 8.53 -4.22 -26.67
N THR A 44 9.07 -4.93 -25.69
CA THR A 44 9.38 -4.36 -24.37
C THR A 44 10.37 -3.20 -24.48
N LEU A 45 11.44 -3.36 -25.29
CA LEU A 45 12.40 -2.30 -25.55
C LEU A 45 11.78 -1.09 -26.26
N ARG A 46 10.87 -1.31 -27.22
CA ARG A 46 10.12 -0.22 -27.88
C ARG A 46 9.28 0.58 -26.88
N GLY A 47 8.66 -0.10 -25.90
CA GLY A 47 7.95 0.56 -24.81
C GLY A 47 8.84 1.47 -23.96
N ILE A 48 10.03 0.99 -23.59
CA ILE A 48 11.04 1.78 -22.85
C ILE A 48 11.44 3.03 -23.63
N ILE A 49 11.78 2.87 -24.92
CA ILE A 49 12.23 3.98 -25.77
C ILE A 49 11.12 5.02 -25.93
N ARG A 50 9.88 4.57 -26.17
CA ARG A 50 8.72 5.45 -26.30
C ARG A 50 8.49 6.28 -25.04
N LEU A 51 8.51 5.65 -23.87
CA LEU A 51 8.34 6.35 -22.59
C LEU A 51 9.44 7.42 -22.39
N LYS A 52 10.69 7.09 -22.70
CA LYS A 52 11.80 8.05 -22.63
C LYS A 52 11.63 9.23 -23.59
N GLN A 53 11.13 8.98 -24.79
CA GLN A 53 10.83 10.04 -25.76
C GLN A 53 9.67 10.93 -25.31
N GLU A 54 8.61 10.35 -24.73
CA GLU A 54 7.48 11.10 -24.17
C GLU A 54 7.93 11.99 -22.99
N LEU A 55 8.85 11.51 -22.15
CA LEU A 55 9.47 12.32 -21.09
C LEU A 55 10.35 13.45 -21.63
N GLN A 56 11.10 13.22 -22.71
CA GLN A 56 11.91 14.27 -23.36
C GLN A 56 11.05 15.31 -24.11
N ALA A 57 9.82 14.95 -24.48
CA ALA A 57 8.88 15.84 -25.17
C ALA A 57 8.09 16.75 -24.22
N LEU A 58 8.28 16.62 -22.90
CA LEU A 58 7.69 17.53 -21.93
C LEU A 58 8.32 18.93 -22.11
N PRO A 59 7.51 20.00 -22.21
CA PRO A 59 8.02 21.35 -22.44
C PRO A 59 8.91 21.79 -21.27
N ALA A 60 10.14 22.17 -21.59
CA ALA A 60 11.11 22.78 -20.67
C ALA A 60 10.92 24.30 -20.51
N ASP A 61 9.87 24.85 -21.13
CA ASP A 61 9.54 26.28 -21.10
C ASP A 61 8.79 26.64 -19.82
N ASP A 62 9.53 26.63 -18.72
CA ASP A 62 9.37 27.53 -17.55
C ASP A 62 10.50 27.30 -16.53
N ALA A 63 11.65 26.78 -16.95
CA ALA A 63 12.83 26.73 -16.11
C ALA A 63 13.54 28.10 -16.17
N PRO A 64 13.63 28.86 -15.06
CA PRO A 64 14.45 30.06 -15.01
C PRO A 64 15.90 29.72 -15.40
N PRO A 65 16.61 30.60 -16.11
CA PRO A 65 17.98 30.31 -16.54
C PRO A 65 18.85 29.99 -15.32
N PRO A 66 19.70 28.95 -15.38
CA PRO A 66 20.57 28.62 -14.26
C PRO A 66 21.52 29.80 -14.00
N PRO A 67 21.70 30.23 -12.74
CA PRO A 67 22.64 31.30 -12.42
C PRO A 67 24.06 30.91 -12.84
N SER A 68 24.69 31.79 -13.62
CA SER A 68 26.11 31.68 -13.95
C SER A 68 26.95 31.92 -12.70
N PHE A 69 27.44 30.85 -12.09
CA PHE A 69 28.41 30.92 -11.00
C PHE A 69 29.82 30.63 -11.52
N TRP A 70 30.41 31.62 -12.19
CA TRP A 70 31.87 31.66 -12.35
C TRP A 70 32.44 32.51 -11.23
N ALA A 71 32.60 31.91 -10.05
CA ALA A 71 33.42 32.45 -8.98
C ALA A 71 34.49 31.41 -8.64
N SER A 72 35.76 31.75 -8.90
CA SER A 72 36.90 30.95 -8.46
C SER A 72 36.81 30.72 -6.94
N PRO A 73 36.89 29.48 -6.45
CA PRO A 73 36.73 29.21 -5.04
C PRO A 73 37.96 29.68 -4.26
N ARG A 74 37.77 30.69 -3.40
CA ARG A 74 38.72 30.99 -2.31
C ARG A 74 38.74 29.81 -1.33
N SER A 75 39.94 29.28 -1.11
CA SER A 75 40.29 28.07 -0.35
C SER A 75 39.60 27.90 1.03
N GLY A 76 39.18 28.97 1.69
CA GLY A 76 38.52 28.93 3.01
C GLY A 76 37.06 28.44 3.01
N TRP A 77 36.32 28.57 1.91
CA TRP A 77 34.90 28.18 1.85
C TRP A 77 34.67 26.68 1.64
N ARG A 78 35.70 25.94 1.20
CA ARG A 78 35.62 24.48 1.02
C ARG A 78 35.30 23.74 2.31
N ARG A 79 35.79 24.22 3.46
CA ARG A 79 35.55 23.58 4.76
C ARG A 79 34.14 23.82 5.28
N VAL A 80 33.58 25.01 5.07
CA VAL A 80 32.20 25.35 5.45
C VAL A 80 31.21 24.63 4.52
N ALA A 81 31.50 24.58 3.22
CA ALA A 81 30.69 23.83 2.26
C ALA A 81 30.68 22.31 2.53
N ALA A 82 31.82 21.74 2.95
CA ALA A 82 31.89 20.33 3.32
C ALA A 82 31.05 20.00 4.57
N ILE A 83 31.07 20.87 5.59
CA ILE A 83 30.24 20.69 6.80
C ILE A 83 28.75 20.83 6.46
N ALA A 84 28.38 21.81 5.63
CA ALA A 84 27.01 22.00 5.17
C ALA A 84 26.52 20.81 4.33
N ALA A 85 27.36 20.25 3.46
CA ALA A 85 27.03 19.08 2.66
C ALA A 85 26.81 17.83 3.53
N VAL A 86 27.66 17.60 4.53
CA VAL A 86 27.46 16.49 5.48
C VAL A 86 26.17 16.65 6.27
N LEU A 87 25.86 17.86 6.75
CA LEU A 87 24.60 18.14 7.46
C LEU A 87 23.38 17.89 6.57
N LEU A 88 23.40 18.35 5.32
CA LEU A 88 22.31 18.11 4.36
C LEU A 88 22.14 16.63 4.03
N VAL A 89 23.23 15.87 3.84
CA VAL A 89 23.15 14.42 3.61
C VAL A 89 22.62 13.70 4.84
N THR A 90 23.06 14.07 6.05
CA THR A 90 22.53 13.46 7.28
C THR A 90 21.06 13.80 7.51
N ALA A 91 20.63 15.02 7.20
CA ALA A 91 19.22 15.42 7.28
C ALA A 91 18.38 14.68 6.23
N ALA A 92 18.85 14.55 5.00
CA ALA A 92 18.18 13.80 3.94
C ALA A 92 18.05 12.31 4.29
N VAL A 93 19.11 11.68 4.81
CA VAL A 93 19.08 10.29 5.26
C VAL A 93 18.18 10.09 6.48
N ALA A 94 18.15 11.06 7.41
CA ALA A 94 17.29 11.00 8.59
C ALA A 94 15.80 11.22 8.27
N LEU A 95 15.47 12.05 7.26
CA LEU A 95 14.09 12.35 6.87
C LEU A 95 13.52 11.42 5.78
N ALA A 96 14.37 10.78 4.97
CA ALA A 96 13.93 9.84 3.93
C ALA A 96 12.97 8.74 4.44
N PRO A 97 13.19 8.07 5.59
CA PRO A 97 12.26 7.06 6.07
C PRO A 97 10.92 7.65 6.55
N MET A 98 10.87 8.93 6.91
CA MET A 98 9.62 9.60 7.29
C MET A 98 8.79 9.97 6.05
N LEU A 99 9.43 10.49 5.00
CA LEU A 99 8.78 10.85 3.74
C LEU A 99 8.26 9.60 3.00
N LEU A 100 9.08 8.55 2.89
CA LEU A 100 8.67 7.28 2.26
C LEU A 100 7.51 6.60 2.99
N ARG A 101 7.37 6.80 4.31
CA ARG A 101 6.24 6.29 5.09
C ARG A 101 4.96 7.08 4.87
N GLN A 102 5.05 8.38 4.59
CA GLN A 102 3.86 9.19 4.28
C GLN A 102 3.26 8.79 2.93
N ASP A 103 4.07 8.63 1.90
CA ASP A 103 3.60 8.17 0.58
C ASP A 103 2.99 6.77 0.67
N ALA A 104 3.64 5.86 1.42
CA ALA A 104 3.09 4.53 1.65
C ALA A 104 1.76 4.55 2.42
N SER A 105 1.59 5.48 3.37
CA SER A 105 0.36 5.59 4.17
C SER A 105 -0.83 6.13 3.42
N GLU A 106 -0.63 7.19 2.61
CA GLU A 106 -1.66 7.68 1.71
C GLU A 106 -2.01 6.58 0.69
N SER A 107 -1.02 5.80 0.24
CA SER A 107 -1.27 4.64 -0.60
C SER A 107 -2.10 3.55 0.09
N PHE A 108 -1.90 3.29 1.38
CA PHE A 108 -2.69 2.29 2.12
C PHE A 108 -4.14 2.76 2.32
N LEU A 109 -4.35 3.99 2.80
CA LEU A 109 -5.69 4.54 3.00
C LEU A 109 -6.46 4.63 1.69
N ALA A 110 -5.87 5.25 0.66
CA ALA A 110 -6.50 5.42 -0.64
C ALA A 110 -6.81 4.06 -1.29
N ALA A 111 -5.86 3.12 -1.28
CA ALA A 111 -6.09 1.79 -1.85
C ALA A 111 -7.12 0.97 -1.06
N SER A 112 -7.25 1.19 0.26
CA SER A 112 -8.25 0.52 1.08
C SER A 112 -9.65 1.08 0.84
N LEU A 113 -9.80 2.40 0.71
CA LEU A 113 -11.05 3.06 0.32
C LEU A 113 -11.52 2.59 -1.05
N ALA A 114 -10.65 2.66 -2.06
CA ALA A 114 -10.97 2.21 -3.42
C ALA A 114 -11.37 0.73 -3.46
N ALA A 115 -10.66 -0.12 -2.70
CA ALA A 115 -11.00 -1.53 -2.62
C ALA A 115 -12.33 -1.78 -1.87
N HIS A 116 -12.67 -0.96 -0.88
CA HIS A 116 -13.97 -1.03 -0.22
C HIS A 116 -15.10 -0.63 -1.17
N GLU A 117 -14.93 0.43 -1.97
CA GLU A 117 -15.92 0.85 -2.97
C GLU A 117 -16.19 -0.25 -4.01
N GLN A 118 -15.12 -0.89 -4.51
CA GLN A 118 -15.25 -2.04 -5.40
C GLN A 118 -15.98 -3.20 -4.71
N PHE A 119 -15.63 -3.51 -3.47
CA PHE A 119 -16.32 -4.52 -2.68
C PHE A 119 -17.81 -4.16 -2.46
N ALA A 120 -18.12 -2.89 -2.19
CA ALA A 120 -19.47 -2.43 -1.87
C ALA A 120 -20.46 -2.66 -3.03
N THR A 121 -19.96 -2.61 -4.26
CA THR A 121 -20.75 -2.82 -5.49
C THR A 121 -20.74 -4.28 -5.96
N THR A 122 -19.84 -5.11 -5.45
CA THR A 122 -19.70 -6.52 -5.86
C THR A 122 -20.80 -7.39 -5.24
N SER A 123 -21.37 -8.31 -6.04
CA SER A 123 -22.33 -9.30 -5.54
C SER A 123 -21.66 -10.26 -4.54
N PRO A 124 -22.27 -10.52 -3.37
CA PRO A 124 -21.65 -11.37 -2.36
C PRO A 124 -21.50 -12.81 -2.87
N GLN A 125 -20.28 -13.36 -2.82
CA GLN A 125 -20.04 -14.79 -2.98
C GLN A 125 -19.30 -15.28 -1.74
N PRO A 126 -19.77 -16.33 -1.03
CA PRO A 126 -19.05 -16.84 0.13
C PRO A 126 -17.63 -17.26 -0.25
N VAL A 127 -16.63 -16.79 0.50
CA VAL A 127 -15.23 -17.16 0.29
C VAL A 127 -14.68 -17.77 1.57
N VAL A 128 -13.91 -18.84 1.45
CA VAL A 128 -13.10 -19.36 2.56
C VAL A 128 -11.94 -18.40 2.79
N THR A 129 -11.98 -17.69 3.92
CA THR A 129 -10.92 -16.72 4.25
C THR A 129 -9.70 -17.43 4.81
N ILE A 130 -8.55 -17.28 4.13
CA ILE A 130 -7.24 -17.60 4.72
C ILE A 130 -6.63 -16.27 5.13
N ALA A 131 -7.00 -15.79 6.31
CA ALA A 131 -6.51 -14.53 6.83
C ALA A 131 -5.11 -14.72 7.44
N PRO A 132 -4.18 -13.75 7.28
CA PRO A 132 -2.91 -13.77 8.00
C PRO A 132 -3.17 -13.70 9.51
N ALA A 133 -2.20 -14.16 10.31
CA ALA A 133 -2.34 -14.26 11.77
C ALA A 133 -2.84 -12.96 12.43
N ALA A 134 -2.39 -11.79 11.94
CA ALA A 134 -2.82 -10.48 12.44
C ALA A 134 -4.32 -10.19 12.21
N ALA A 135 -4.88 -10.63 11.07
CA ALA A 135 -6.29 -10.45 10.77
C ALA A 135 -7.18 -11.52 11.44
N GLY A 136 -6.62 -12.69 11.77
CA GLY A 136 -7.34 -13.87 12.29
C GLY A 136 -8.26 -13.60 13.50
N PRO A 137 -7.79 -12.96 14.58
CA PRO A 137 -8.64 -12.65 15.73
C PRO A 137 -9.84 -11.77 15.35
N VAL A 138 -9.60 -10.73 14.54
CA VAL A 138 -10.62 -9.78 14.11
C VAL A 138 -11.63 -10.46 13.19
N THR A 139 -11.18 -11.20 12.17
CA THR A 139 -12.06 -11.92 11.23
C THR A 139 -12.93 -12.94 11.95
N THR A 140 -12.37 -13.62 12.96
CA THR A 140 -13.11 -14.59 13.78
C THR A 140 -14.19 -13.92 14.64
N GLU A 141 -13.89 -12.79 15.29
CA GLU A 141 -14.90 -12.06 16.06
C GLU A 141 -16.00 -11.47 15.16
N LEU A 142 -15.66 -10.94 13.99
CA LEU A 142 -16.66 -10.47 13.02
C LEU A 142 -17.59 -11.63 12.58
N ALA A 143 -17.03 -12.80 12.31
CA ALA A 143 -17.83 -13.99 12.00
C ALA A 143 -18.76 -14.39 13.16
N ARG A 144 -18.34 -14.24 14.43
CA ARG A 144 -19.21 -14.47 15.60
C ARG A 144 -20.38 -13.49 15.68
N LEU A 145 -20.22 -12.28 15.17
CA LEU A 145 -21.30 -11.30 15.03
C LEU A 145 -22.24 -11.60 13.84
N GLY A 146 -22.04 -12.72 13.14
CA GLY A 146 -22.86 -13.11 11.99
C GLY A 146 -22.52 -12.33 10.71
N LEU A 147 -21.33 -11.71 10.66
CA LEU A 147 -20.79 -11.11 9.44
C LEU A 147 -20.09 -12.20 8.62
N GLN A 148 -20.59 -12.46 7.42
CA GLN A 148 -20.06 -13.50 6.54
C GLN A 148 -18.97 -12.93 5.65
N PRO A 149 -17.78 -13.53 5.58
CA PRO A 149 -16.76 -13.11 4.62
C PRO A 149 -17.18 -13.51 3.20
N VAL A 150 -17.13 -12.55 2.29
CA VAL A 150 -17.55 -12.74 0.88
C VAL A 150 -16.54 -12.18 -0.12
N TRP A 151 -15.45 -11.59 0.36
CA TRP A 151 -14.41 -11.04 -0.47
C TRP A 151 -13.08 -11.07 0.30
N GLN A 152 -11.99 -11.41 -0.40
CA GLN A 152 -10.65 -11.30 0.14
C GLN A 152 -9.69 -10.89 -0.98
N ALA A 153 -8.77 -9.99 -0.67
CA ALA A 153 -7.66 -9.62 -1.53
C ALA A 153 -6.38 -9.49 -0.72
N THR A 154 -5.25 -9.82 -1.35
CA THR A 154 -3.91 -9.61 -0.77
C THR A 154 -3.08 -8.83 -1.78
N SER A 155 -2.45 -7.74 -1.36
CA SER A 155 -1.54 -6.97 -2.21
C SER A 155 -0.15 -7.61 -2.26
N THR A 156 0.65 -7.23 -3.26
CA THR A 156 2.07 -7.60 -3.34
C THR A 156 2.89 -7.10 -2.15
N ALA A 157 2.45 -6.00 -1.52
CA ALA A 157 3.04 -5.47 -0.30
C ALA A 157 2.60 -6.21 0.97
N GLY A 158 1.85 -7.31 0.86
CA GLY A 158 1.40 -8.11 2.00
C GLY A 158 0.21 -7.53 2.78
N GLN A 159 -0.45 -6.50 2.25
CA GLN A 159 -1.67 -5.98 2.85
C GLN A 159 -2.82 -6.96 2.58
N VAL A 160 -3.60 -7.28 3.60
CA VAL A 160 -4.74 -8.19 3.47
C VAL A 160 -6.04 -7.44 3.69
N ARG A 161 -7.01 -7.72 2.83
CA ARG A 161 -8.32 -7.07 2.82
C ARG A 161 -9.38 -8.15 2.84
N VAL A 162 -10.34 -8.05 3.75
CA VAL A 162 -11.44 -9.00 3.90
C VAL A 162 -12.74 -8.23 3.96
N GLY A 163 -13.66 -8.54 3.06
CA GLY A 163 -14.99 -7.94 2.96
C GLY A 163 -16.03 -8.88 3.56
N PHE A 164 -16.91 -8.31 4.35
CA PHE A 164 -17.95 -8.99 5.09
C PHE A 164 -19.32 -8.41 4.75
N VAL A 165 -20.30 -9.30 4.66
CA VAL A 165 -21.71 -8.94 4.53
C VAL A 165 -22.46 -9.47 5.74
N GLY A 166 -23.19 -8.59 6.42
CA GLY A 166 -24.09 -8.97 7.49
C GLY A 166 -25.40 -9.53 6.97
N LEU A 167 -26.11 -10.27 7.81
CA LEU A 167 -27.43 -10.86 7.53
C LEU A 167 -28.49 -9.87 7.00
N ARG A 168 -28.27 -8.57 7.20
CA ARG A 168 -29.19 -7.49 6.84
C ARG A 168 -28.58 -6.50 5.85
N GLY A 169 -27.63 -6.94 5.03
CA GLY A 169 -27.08 -6.19 3.90
C GLY A 169 -25.97 -5.19 4.23
N CYS A 170 -25.65 -4.94 5.51
CA CYS A 170 -24.54 -4.05 5.86
C CYS A 170 -23.21 -4.64 5.34
N ARG A 171 -22.37 -3.75 4.79
CA ARG A 171 -21.07 -4.12 4.23
C ARG A 171 -19.97 -3.53 5.08
N LEU A 172 -19.01 -4.37 5.43
CA LEU A 172 -17.88 -4.02 6.27
C LEU A 172 -16.62 -4.59 5.63
N SER A 173 -15.53 -3.85 5.57
CA SER A 173 -14.24 -4.40 5.18
C SER A 173 -13.17 -4.12 6.22
N LEU A 174 -12.40 -5.15 6.53
CA LEU A 174 -11.18 -5.07 7.31
C LEU A 174 -9.98 -5.05 6.37
N HIS A 175 -9.10 -4.06 6.54
CA HIS A 175 -7.82 -3.97 5.83
C HIS A 175 -6.70 -3.98 6.86
N VAL A 176 -5.68 -4.79 6.63
CA VAL A 176 -4.55 -4.99 7.53
C VAL A 176 -3.26 -4.78 6.76
N SER A 177 -2.43 -3.87 7.24
CA SER A 177 -1.08 -3.62 6.76
C SER A 177 -0.06 -4.43 7.58
N PRO A 178 1.00 -4.99 6.97
CA PRO A 178 2.06 -5.67 7.70
C PRO A 178 2.89 -4.73 8.59
N HIS A 179 2.68 -3.42 8.48
CA HIS A 179 3.38 -2.39 9.23
C HIS A 179 2.39 -1.41 9.88
N ALA A 180 2.85 -0.69 10.91
CA ALA A 180 2.07 0.38 11.51
C ALA A 180 1.89 1.52 10.51
N GLU A 181 0.66 2.02 10.43
CA GLU A 181 0.26 3.09 9.53
C GLU A 181 0.11 4.41 10.30
N PRO A 182 0.40 5.56 9.69
CA PRO A 182 0.06 6.87 10.23
C PRO A 182 -1.40 6.99 10.68
N ALA A 183 -1.63 7.87 11.66
CA ALA A 183 -2.98 8.15 12.13
C ALA A 183 -3.83 8.72 10.99
N LEU A 184 -5.12 8.37 10.98
CA LEU A 184 -6.07 8.90 10.00
C LEU A 184 -6.14 10.43 10.09
N PRO A 185 -6.11 11.13 8.95
CA PRO A 185 -6.41 12.55 8.91
C PRO A 185 -7.81 12.86 9.47
N SER A 186 -7.94 13.98 10.18
CA SER A 186 -9.19 14.36 10.84
C SER A 186 -10.35 14.63 9.87
N ASP A 187 -10.03 15.07 8.65
CA ASP A 187 -10.98 15.31 7.56
C ASP A 187 -11.47 14.03 6.88
N GLN A 188 -10.67 12.97 6.91
CA GLN A 188 -11.02 11.65 6.37
C GLN A 188 -11.69 10.73 7.39
N SER A 189 -11.80 11.16 8.65
CA SER A 189 -12.46 10.43 9.74
C SER A 189 -13.99 10.44 9.56
N ALA A 190 -14.48 9.77 8.52
CA ALA A 190 -15.90 9.53 8.33
C ALA A 190 -16.43 8.69 9.50
N ARG A 191 -17.72 8.86 9.87
CA ARG A 191 -18.31 8.13 11.00
C ARG A 191 -18.39 6.60 10.79
N THR A 192 -18.01 6.11 9.62
CA THR A 192 -17.93 4.69 9.24
C THR A 192 -16.53 4.28 8.77
N LEU A 193 -15.49 5.05 9.16
CA LEU A 193 -14.08 4.75 8.96
C LEU A 193 -13.36 4.77 10.31
N ALA A 194 -12.58 3.73 10.61
CA ALA A 194 -11.76 3.67 11.83
C ALA A 194 -10.40 3.04 11.53
N GLY A 195 -9.34 3.68 12.01
CA GLY A 195 -7.96 3.23 11.83
C GLY A 195 -7.22 3.19 13.15
N TRP A 196 -6.40 2.16 13.35
CA TRP A 196 -5.57 2.01 14.54
C TRP A 196 -4.34 1.14 14.25
N ASN A 197 -3.35 1.21 15.15
CA ASN A 197 -2.18 0.34 15.12
C ASN A 197 -2.17 -0.58 16.32
N ALA A 198 -1.84 -1.85 16.11
CA ALA A 198 -1.70 -2.83 17.19
C ALA A 198 -0.72 -3.95 16.78
N GLY A 199 0.17 -4.34 17.70
CA GLY A 199 1.13 -5.42 17.43
C GLY A 199 2.05 -5.19 16.23
N GLY A 200 2.35 -3.93 15.87
CA GLY A 200 3.17 -3.58 14.70
C GLY A 200 2.42 -3.58 13.36
N HIS A 201 1.11 -3.82 13.36
CA HIS A 201 0.25 -3.81 12.19
C HIS A 201 -0.68 -2.59 12.20
N GLY A 202 -0.95 -2.05 11.02
CA GLY A 202 -1.99 -1.05 10.78
C GLY A 202 -3.30 -1.73 10.41
N TYR A 203 -4.39 -1.28 11.03
CA TYR A 203 -5.73 -1.78 10.78
C TYR A 203 -6.59 -0.62 10.29
N LEU A 204 -7.43 -0.90 9.30
CA LEU A 204 -8.46 0.00 8.82
C LEU A 204 -9.77 -0.76 8.67
N LEU A 205 -10.83 -0.21 9.26
CA LEU A 205 -12.19 -0.72 9.20
C LEU A 205 -13.06 0.30 8.47
N ILE A 206 -13.79 -0.16 7.46
CA ILE A 206 -14.61 0.67 6.59
C ILE A 206 -16.00 0.03 6.49
N ALA A 207 -17.06 0.81 6.69
CA ALA A 207 -18.43 0.33 6.53
C ALA A 207 -19.27 1.21 5.60
N THR A 208 -20.17 0.56 4.87
CA THR A 208 -21.25 1.19 4.09
C THR A 208 -22.60 0.64 4.58
N GLU A 209 -23.62 1.49 4.64
CA GLU A 209 -24.97 1.17 5.17
C GLU A 209 -25.00 0.73 6.65
N MET A 210 -23.94 0.98 7.43
CA MET A 210 -23.93 0.69 8.88
C MET A 210 -24.26 1.94 9.69
N PRO A 211 -25.21 1.88 10.65
CA PRO A 211 -25.45 3.00 11.55
C PRO A 211 -24.16 3.43 12.29
N PRO A 212 -23.79 4.72 12.31
CA PRO A 212 -22.55 5.21 12.89
C PRO A 212 -22.26 4.74 14.33
N ALA A 213 -23.26 4.79 15.22
CA ALA A 213 -23.09 4.36 16.60
C ALA A 213 -22.73 2.86 16.71
N ARG A 214 -23.27 2.03 15.82
CA ARG A 214 -22.94 0.61 15.75
C ARG A 214 -21.53 0.41 15.24
N PHE A 215 -21.16 1.15 14.19
CA PHE A 215 -19.81 1.09 13.64
C PHE A 215 -18.77 1.46 14.71
N GLU A 216 -18.99 2.54 15.45
CA GLU A 216 -18.11 3.01 16.51
C GLU A 216 -17.92 1.95 17.61
N MET A 217 -19.01 1.30 18.03
CA MET A 217 -18.98 0.23 19.02
C MET A 217 -18.16 -0.98 18.53
N VAL A 218 -18.39 -1.43 17.29
CA VAL A 218 -17.63 -2.53 16.68
C VAL A 218 -16.15 -2.13 16.54
N ALA A 219 -15.85 -0.96 15.99
CA ALA A 219 -14.49 -0.48 15.79
C ALA A 219 -13.72 -0.38 17.12
N SER A 220 -14.35 0.16 18.16
CA SER A 220 -13.76 0.28 19.49
C SER A 220 -13.46 -1.09 20.11
N PHE A 221 -14.38 -2.04 19.98
CA PHE A 221 -14.16 -3.41 20.43
C PHE A 221 -13.01 -4.09 19.68
N LEU A 222 -12.94 -3.99 18.34
CA LEU A 222 -11.89 -4.63 17.55
C LEU A 222 -10.50 -4.00 17.81
N LYS A 223 -10.47 -2.70 18.10
CA LYS A 223 -9.25 -2.03 18.58
C LYS A 223 -8.81 -2.60 19.92
N ALA A 224 -9.72 -2.76 20.88
CA ALA A 224 -9.41 -3.38 22.17
C ALA A 224 -8.96 -4.85 21.99
N LEU A 225 -9.63 -5.61 21.13
CA LEU A 225 -9.30 -7.01 20.82
C LEU A 225 -7.85 -7.18 20.34
N THR A 226 -7.32 -6.21 19.60
CA THR A 226 -5.97 -6.26 19.04
C THR A 226 -4.92 -5.60 19.92
N SER A 227 -5.32 -4.74 20.85
CA SER A 227 -4.40 -3.91 21.65
C SER A 227 -4.33 -4.28 23.13
N GLU A 228 -5.39 -4.88 23.68
CA GLU A 228 -5.50 -5.19 25.10
C GLU A 228 -5.34 -6.70 25.37
N PRO A 229 -4.93 -7.09 26.60
CA PRO A 229 -4.89 -8.48 26.98
C PRO A 229 -6.30 -9.10 27.06
N ALA A 230 -6.39 -10.43 26.89
CA ALA A 230 -7.64 -11.13 26.67
C ALA A 230 -8.66 -11.03 27.83
N ASP A 231 -8.18 -10.89 29.06
CA ASP A 231 -9.00 -10.72 30.28
C ASP A 231 -9.79 -9.41 30.25
N LYS A 232 -9.21 -8.33 29.71
CA LYS A 232 -9.91 -7.05 29.54
C LYS A 232 -10.90 -7.05 28.37
N VAL A 233 -10.66 -7.88 27.35
CA VAL A 233 -11.51 -7.96 26.15
C VAL A 233 -12.77 -8.79 26.41
N ALA A 234 -12.72 -9.79 27.29
CA ALA A 234 -13.83 -10.70 27.53
C ALA A 234 -15.14 -10.01 28.01
N PRO A 235 -15.11 -9.04 28.95
CA PRO A 235 -16.29 -8.25 29.30
C PRO A 235 -16.83 -7.43 28.13
N LEU A 236 -15.94 -6.80 27.34
CA LEU A 236 -16.33 -6.01 26.16
C LEU A 236 -17.00 -6.87 25.09
N ARG A 237 -16.52 -8.10 24.88
CA ARG A 237 -17.13 -9.07 23.97
C ARG A 237 -18.56 -9.40 24.38
N SER A 238 -18.77 -9.61 25.67
CA SER A 238 -20.10 -9.96 26.21
C SER A 238 -21.08 -8.81 26.00
N ALA A 239 -20.67 -7.58 26.34
CA ALA A 239 -21.47 -6.37 26.12
C ALA A 239 -21.81 -6.16 24.63
N LEU A 240 -20.82 -6.30 23.73
CA LEU A 240 -21.04 -6.17 22.29
C LEU A 240 -22.06 -7.20 21.76
N LEU A 241 -21.98 -8.45 22.22
CA LEU A 241 -22.91 -9.50 21.76
C LEU A 241 -24.35 -9.23 22.20
N ASP A 242 -24.55 -8.70 23.41
CA ASP A 242 -25.88 -8.35 23.92
C ASP A 242 -26.48 -7.15 23.15
N ASP A 243 -25.68 -6.11 22.93
CA ASP A 243 -26.08 -4.95 22.11
C ASP A 243 -26.36 -5.37 20.66
N TRP A 244 -25.53 -6.26 20.09
CA TRP A 244 -25.70 -6.72 18.71
C TRP A 244 -27.00 -7.49 18.50
N ARG A 245 -27.41 -8.31 19.47
CA ARG A 245 -28.67 -9.07 19.40
C ARG A 245 -29.91 -8.18 19.47
N SER A 246 -29.83 -7.06 20.18
CA SER A 246 -30.95 -6.12 20.33
C SER A 246 -31.03 -5.07 19.21
N ALA A 247 -30.02 -5.02 18.33
CA ALA A 247 -29.87 -3.96 17.35
C ALA A 247 -30.87 -4.02 16.17
N GLN A 248 -31.35 -2.84 15.74
CA GLN A 248 -32.20 -2.66 14.55
C GLN A 248 -31.46 -3.09 13.26
N PRO A 249 -32.18 -3.49 12.20
CA PRO A 249 -31.60 -3.71 10.87
C PRO A 249 -30.74 -2.54 10.34
N CYS A 250 -29.78 -2.82 9.47
CA CYS A 250 -29.03 -1.77 8.74
C CYS A 250 -29.89 -1.12 7.65
N LEU A 251 -30.78 -1.92 7.05
CA LEU A 251 -31.85 -1.45 6.18
C LEU A 251 -33.15 -1.49 6.98
N ALA A 252 -33.67 -0.31 7.35
CA ALA A 252 -35.06 -0.14 7.75
C ALA A 252 -35.90 0.19 6.50
#